data_AF-A0A9P6DFQ2-F1
#
_entry.id   AF-A0A9P6DFQ2-F1
#
_cell.length_a   1.000
_cell.length_b   1.000
_cell.length_c   1.000
_cell.angle_alpha   90.00
_cell.angle_beta   90.00
_cell.angle_gamma   90.00
#
_symmetry.space_group_name_H-M   'P 1'
#
loop_
_entity.id
_entity.type
_entity.pdbx_description
1 polymer ?
#
loop_
_entity_poly.entity_id
_entity_poly.type
_entity_poly.pdbx_seq_one_letter_code
_entity_poly.pdbx_strand_id
1 'polypeptide(L)'
;MYDSNPEDQSIMLLTLFELWVALDRLAVANCPLLLDYSPEVTPTLLEPLLLRQSKSFDRVARIRQYLRERHNRAIYGSIFTDTVNSETFAVRYFNRSLELGTLKESIEAAATQKRKEKKEELQAKNARYQELKASADRLDHSCFITREGRRVGDPRCLKCSHAKQARSLKIAIHEWPLPNEHLQAKVVVFELHTPPVFQVWRTTTYELLRDICTPPHVPVRKSIVHVRLSQYSGLRNHITSSSIGRISLASTEKSFEKSHYKGVKIPSSEASVLLNNGLRFRLHATMASSSSTDG
;
A
#
# COMPACT_ATOMS: atom_id res chain seq x y z
N MET A 1 -28.92 24.34 -7.27
CA MET A 1 -30.16 24.63 -8.01
C MET A 1 -30.24 23.69 -9.21
N TYR A 2 -30.69 22.47 -8.95
CA TYR A 2 -31.29 21.51 -9.88
C TYR A 2 -32.06 20.60 -8.93
N ASP A 3 -33.32 20.92 -8.67
CA ASP A 3 -34.24 19.94 -8.09
C ASP A 3 -34.31 18.82 -9.12
N SER A 4 -33.48 17.80 -8.91
CA SER A 4 -33.16 16.82 -9.92
C SER A 4 -34.39 15.95 -10.12
N ASN A 5 -34.98 16.00 -11.31
CA ASN A 5 -36.09 15.14 -11.67
C ASN A 5 -35.71 13.67 -11.39
N PRO A 6 -36.39 12.99 -10.45
CA PRO A 6 -36.06 11.63 -10.06
C PRO A 6 -36.12 10.62 -11.23
N GLU A 7 -36.94 10.92 -12.25
CA GLU A 7 -37.02 10.11 -13.47
C GLU A 7 -35.75 10.25 -14.33
N ASP A 8 -35.26 11.48 -14.53
CA ASP A 8 -34.03 11.71 -15.29
C ASP A 8 -32.80 11.11 -14.59
N GLN A 9 -32.76 11.19 -13.26
CA GLN A 9 -31.75 10.49 -12.46
C GLN A 9 -31.84 8.97 -12.62
N SER A 10 -33.05 8.41 -12.67
CA SER A 10 -33.26 6.98 -12.88
C SER A 10 -32.77 6.52 -14.26
N ILE A 11 -32.98 7.33 -15.30
CA ILE A 11 -32.47 7.06 -16.66
C ILE A 11 -30.95 7.19 -16.73
N MET A 12 -30.37 8.17 -16.05
CA MET A 12 -28.92 8.33 -15.93
C MET A 12 -28.30 7.09 -15.27
N LEU A 13 -28.82 6.66 -14.12
CA LEU A 13 -28.36 5.46 -13.42
C LEU A 13 -28.48 4.20 -14.28
N LEU A 14 -29.61 4.03 -14.95
CA LEU A 14 -29.82 2.91 -15.87
C LEU A 14 -28.75 2.87 -16.96
N THR A 15 -28.39 4.02 -17.52
CA THR A 15 -27.34 4.13 -18.54
C THR A 15 -25.96 3.81 -17.98
N LEU A 16 -25.65 4.27 -16.76
CA LEU A 16 -24.40 3.94 -16.07
C LEU A 16 -24.28 2.43 -15.82
N PHE A 17 -25.35 1.74 -15.44
CA PHE A 17 -25.35 0.29 -15.30
C PHE A 17 -25.13 -0.44 -16.63
N GLU A 18 -25.69 0.04 -17.74
CA GLU A 18 -25.41 -0.55 -19.07
C GLU A 18 -23.94 -0.39 -19.48
N LEU A 19 -23.36 0.78 -19.25
CA LEU A 19 -21.94 1.03 -19.49
C LEU A 19 -21.07 0.15 -18.61
N TRP A 20 -21.44 0.00 -17.33
CA TRP A 20 -20.76 -0.89 -16.41
C TRP A 20 -20.84 -2.36 -16.86
N VAL A 21 -22.00 -2.83 -17.36
CA VAL A 21 -22.12 -4.18 -17.94
C VAL A 21 -21.20 -4.37 -19.14
N ALA A 22 -21.11 -3.38 -20.03
CA ALA A 22 -20.18 -3.43 -21.15
C ALA A 22 -18.72 -3.51 -20.68
N LEU A 23 -18.34 -2.74 -19.67
CA LEU A 23 -17.02 -2.80 -19.04
C LEU A 23 -16.75 -4.16 -18.38
N ASP A 24 -17.71 -4.70 -17.61
CA ASP A 24 -17.58 -6.02 -16.96
C ASP A 24 -17.38 -7.13 -18.00
N ARG A 25 -18.12 -7.09 -19.12
CA ARG A 25 -17.94 -8.03 -20.24
C ARG A 25 -16.53 -7.97 -20.83
N LEU A 26 -16.00 -6.76 -21.04
CA LEU A 26 -14.63 -6.58 -21.50
C LEU A 26 -13.61 -7.07 -20.47
N ALA A 27 -13.85 -6.80 -19.18
CA ALA A 27 -12.97 -7.19 -18.09
C ALA A 27 -12.87 -8.71 -17.95
N VAL A 28 -14.00 -9.42 -17.99
CA VAL A 28 -14.01 -10.89 -17.92
C VAL A 28 -13.47 -11.55 -19.18
N ALA A 29 -13.62 -10.92 -20.35
CA ALA A 29 -13.02 -11.43 -21.58
C ALA A 29 -11.49 -11.36 -21.54
N ASN A 30 -10.92 -10.28 -21.00
CA ASN A 30 -9.46 -10.10 -20.88
C ASN A 30 -8.87 -10.74 -19.62
N CYS A 31 -9.65 -10.90 -18.57
CA CYS A 31 -9.27 -11.53 -17.32
C CYS A 31 -10.32 -12.57 -16.89
N PRO A 32 -10.30 -13.79 -17.49
CA PRO A 32 -11.32 -14.80 -17.21
C PRO A 32 -11.40 -15.24 -15.75
N LEU A 33 -10.32 -15.07 -14.97
CA LEU A 33 -10.30 -15.33 -13.53
C LEU A 33 -11.38 -14.51 -12.78
N LEU A 34 -11.74 -13.33 -13.29
CA LEU A 34 -12.74 -12.45 -12.69
C LEU A 34 -14.16 -13.05 -12.69
N LEU A 35 -14.42 -14.03 -13.56
CA LEU A 35 -15.71 -14.74 -13.60
C LEU A 35 -15.96 -15.58 -12.36
N ASP A 36 -14.90 -16.01 -11.67
CA ASP A 36 -15.01 -16.81 -10.45
C ASP A 36 -15.42 -15.95 -9.25
N TYR A 37 -15.46 -14.63 -9.35
CA TYR A 37 -15.73 -13.71 -8.25
C TYR A 37 -17.00 -12.91 -8.48
N SER A 38 -17.56 -12.40 -7.38
CA SER A 38 -18.74 -11.55 -7.43
C SER A 38 -18.52 -10.35 -8.36
N PRO A 39 -19.50 -10.00 -9.22
CA PRO A 39 -19.49 -8.74 -9.96
C PRO A 39 -19.68 -7.51 -9.06
N GLU A 40 -19.92 -7.69 -7.75
CA GLU A 40 -20.14 -6.66 -6.71
C GLU A 40 -21.46 -5.88 -6.88
N VAL A 41 -21.80 -5.53 -8.11
CA VAL A 41 -23.09 -4.91 -8.47
C VAL A 41 -24.20 -5.93 -8.29
N THR A 42 -25.17 -5.63 -7.43
CA THR A 42 -26.32 -6.49 -7.17
C THR A 42 -27.53 -6.05 -8.01
N PRO A 43 -28.39 -6.99 -8.45
CA PRO A 43 -29.63 -6.64 -9.15
C PRO A 43 -30.57 -5.72 -8.36
N THR A 44 -30.45 -5.71 -7.02
CA THR A 44 -31.27 -4.90 -6.12
C THR A 44 -31.01 -3.40 -6.25
N LEU A 45 -29.83 -2.99 -6.76
CA LEU A 45 -29.51 -1.59 -6.99
C LEU A 45 -30.37 -0.95 -8.09
N LEU A 46 -31.04 -1.76 -8.91
CA LEU A 46 -31.94 -1.32 -9.99
C LEU A 46 -33.40 -1.18 -9.54
N GLU A 47 -33.75 -1.65 -8.34
CA GLU A 47 -35.14 -1.68 -7.85
C GLU A 47 -35.71 -0.29 -7.51
N PRO A 48 -34.94 0.67 -6.97
CA PRO A 48 -35.45 2.01 -6.66
C PRO A 48 -35.68 2.91 -7.88
N LEU A 49 -35.40 2.46 -9.10
CA LEU A 49 -35.47 3.29 -10.31
C LEU A 49 -36.93 3.63 -10.67
N LEU A 50 -37.20 4.92 -10.84
CA LEU A 50 -38.50 5.44 -11.26
C LEU A 50 -38.55 5.50 -12.79
N LEU A 51 -39.16 4.48 -13.41
CA LEU A 51 -39.22 4.32 -14.86
C LEU A 51 -40.68 4.31 -15.36
N ARG A 52 -40.99 5.13 -16.35
CA ARG A 52 -42.35 5.19 -16.95
C ARG A 52 -42.47 4.50 -18.30
N GLN A 53 -41.37 4.33 -19.02
CA GLN A 53 -41.38 3.80 -20.39
C GLN A 53 -41.11 2.29 -20.41
N SER A 54 -41.90 1.53 -21.17
CA SER A 54 -41.71 0.08 -21.36
C SER A 54 -40.29 -0.28 -21.80
N LYS A 55 -39.70 0.50 -22.71
CA LYS A 55 -38.31 0.29 -23.19
C LYS A 55 -37.29 0.35 -22.06
N SER A 56 -37.53 1.15 -21.02
CA SER A 56 -36.64 1.23 -19.86
C SER A 56 -36.74 -0.01 -18.98
N PHE A 57 -37.92 -0.64 -18.89
CA PHE A 57 -38.06 -1.93 -18.22
C PHE A 57 -37.32 -3.05 -18.96
N ASP A 58 -37.33 -3.04 -20.30
CA ASP A 58 -36.54 -4.01 -21.09
C ASP A 58 -35.03 -3.87 -20.84
N ARG A 59 -34.54 -2.62 -20.72
CA ARG A 59 -33.15 -2.33 -20.35
C ARG A 59 -32.82 -2.90 -18.98
N VAL A 60 -33.65 -2.64 -17.97
CA VAL A 60 -33.48 -3.21 -16.62
C VAL A 60 -33.49 -4.74 -16.66
N ALA A 61 -34.41 -5.35 -17.41
CA ALA A 61 -34.50 -6.81 -17.52
C ALA A 61 -33.19 -7.42 -18.05
N ARG A 62 -32.59 -6.83 -19.09
CA ARG A 62 -31.30 -7.28 -19.64
C ARG A 62 -30.16 -7.17 -18.62
N ILE A 63 -30.07 -6.06 -17.89
CA ILE A 63 -29.03 -5.87 -16.87
C ILE A 63 -29.23 -6.86 -15.72
N ARG A 64 -30.45 -7.03 -15.23
CA ARG A 64 -30.78 -7.99 -14.16
C ARG A 64 -30.45 -9.41 -14.57
N GLN A 65 -30.76 -9.80 -15.82
CA GLN A 65 -30.39 -11.11 -16.35
C GLN A 65 -28.87 -11.30 -16.34
N TYR A 66 -28.12 -10.34 -16.89
CA TYR A 66 -26.66 -10.39 -16.92
C TYR A 66 -26.06 -10.53 -15.50
N LEU A 67 -26.51 -9.72 -14.55
CA LEU A 67 -26.04 -9.77 -13.17
C LEU A 67 -26.36 -11.11 -12.50
N ARG A 68 -27.57 -11.66 -12.72
CA ARG A 68 -27.94 -12.98 -12.20
C ARG A 68 -27.02 -14.07 -12.76
N GLU A 69 -26.78 -14.08 -14.07
CA GLU A 69 -25.88 -15.04 -14.70
C GLU A 69 -24.44 -14.92 -14.14
N ARG A 70 -23.95 -13.69 -13.93
CA ARG A 70 -22.62 -13.44 -13.34
C ARG A 70 -22.51 -13.89 -11.89
N HIS A 71 -23.50 -13.58 -11.05
CA HIS A 71 -23.52 -14.04 -9.65
C HIS A 71 -23.68 -15.55 -9.54
N ASN A 72 -24.50 -16.18 -10.40
CA ASN A 72 -24.64 -17.65 -10.42
C ASN A 72 -23.37 -18.37 -10.84
N ARG A 73 -22.53 -17.72 -11.67
CA ARG A 73 -21.23 -18.26 -12.10
C ARG A 73 -20.13 -18.02 -11.06
N ALA A 74 -20.25 -16.99 -10.24
CA ALA A 74 -19.26 -16.67 -9.22
C ALA A 74 -19.19 -17.80 -8.18
N ILE A 75 -17.97 -18.20 -7.85
CA ILE A 75 -17.66 -19.23 -6.85
C ILE A 75 -17.29 -18.55 -5.52
N TYR A 76 -16.54 -17.45 -5.63
CA TYR A 76 -16.02 -16.69 -4.51
C TYR A 76 -16.81 -15.39 -4.35
N GLY A 77 -16.72 -14.83 -3.14
CA GLY A 77 -17.38 -13.57 -2.78
C GLY A 77 -16.70 -12.34 -3.39
N SER A 78 -16.75 -11.26 -2.62
CA SER A 78 -16.21 -9.96 -3.04
C SER A 78 -14.69 -9.97 -3.18
N ILE A 79 -14.19 -9.29 -4.21
CA ILE A 79 -12.77 -8.98 -4.37
C ILE A 79 -12.31 -7.85 -3.43
N PHE A 80 -13.23 -7.09 -2.86
CA PHE A 80 -12.98 -6.01 -1.90
C PHE A 80 -12.90 -6.54 -0.46
N THR A 81 -12.10 -7.58 -0.24
CA THR A 81 -11.90 -8.18 1.08
C THR A 81 -10.55 -7.81 1.68
N ASP A 82 -10.53 -7.56 2.99
CA ASP A 82 -9.30 -7.39 3.78
C ASP A 82 -8.67 -8.74 4.18
N THR A 83 -9.39 -9.84 4.06
CA THR A 83 -8.90 -11.18 4.43
C THR A 83 -8.12 -11.79 3.27
N VAL A 84 -6.84 -12.08 3.50
CA VAL A 84 -5.98 -12.73 2.51
C VAL A 84 -5.93 -14.24 2.77
N ASN A 85 -6.28 -15.03 1.77
CA ASN A 85 -6.18 -16.49 1.77
C ASN A 85 -5.81 -17.01 0.37
N SER A 86 -5.78 -18.33 0.17
CA SER A 86 -5.44 -18.96 -1.11
C SER A 86 -6.46 -18.68 -2.23
N GLU A 87 -7.68 -18.30 -1.86
CA GLU A 87 -8.81 -18.03 -2.76
C GLU A 87 -8.92 -16.56 -3.13
N THR A 88 -8.18 -15.66 -2.48
CA THR A 88 -8.15 -14.24 -2.82
C THR A 88 -7.73 -14.03 -4.28
N PHE A 89 -8.43 -13.13 -5.00
CA PHE A 89 -8.19 -12.82 -6.41
C PHE A 89 -6.70 -12.60 -6.73
N ALA A 90 -6.06 -11.69 -6.00
CA ALA A 90 -4.67 -11.33 -6.20
C ALA A 90 -3.72 -12.54 -6.03
N VAL A 91 -3.99 -13.42 -5.07
CA VAL A 91 -3.19 -14.64 -4.84
C VAL A 91 -3.39 -15.63 -5.99
N ARG A 92 -4.63 -15.88 -6.41
CA ARG A 92 -4.93 -16.78 -7.53
C ARG A 92 -4.36 -16.25 -8.85
N TYR A 93 -4.42 -14.94 -9.07
CA TYR A 93 -3.84 -14.30 -10.24
C TYR A 93 -2.31 -14.43 -10.24
N PHE A 94 -1.66 -14.12 -9.11
CA PHE A 94 -0.22 -14.28 -8.94
C PHE A 94 0.24 -15.70 -9.28
N ASN A 95 -0.45 -16.72 -8.74
CA ASN A 95 -0.07 -18.11 -8.97
C ASN A 95 -0.16 -18.55 -10.45
N ARG A 96 -0.91 -17.82 -11.29
CA ARG A 96 -1.02 -18.07 -12.73
C ARG A 96 -0.09 -17.19 -13.58
N SER A 97 0.59 -16.22 -12.96
CA SER A 97 1.42 -15.24 -13.65
C SER A 97 2.89 -15.49 -13.38
N LEU A 98 3.61 -15.97 -14.42
CA LEU A 98 5.06 -16.10 -14.36
C LEU A 98 5.74 -14.74 -14.17
N GLU A 99 5.22 -13.69 -14.80
CA GLU A 99 5.73 -12.32 -14.70
C GLU A 99 5.74 -11.81 -13.25
N LEU A 100 4.63 -12.00 -12.52
CA LEU A 100 4.56 -11.61 -11.10
C LEU A 100 5.48 -12.46 -10.22
N GLY A 101 5.67 -13.75 -10.57
CA GLY A 101 6.68 -14.61 -9.95
C GLY A 101 8.09 -14.05 -10.09
N THR A 102 8.50 -13.77 -11.33
CA THR A 102 9.82 -13.17 -11.65
C THR A 102 10.00 -11.82 -10.97
N LEU A 103 8.95 -10.99 -10.93
CA LEU A 103 8.99 -9.72 -10.24
C LEU A 103 9.25 -9.91 -8.74
N LYS A 104 8.53 -10.83 -8.08
CA LYS A 104 8.76 -11.14 -6.67
C LYS A 104 10.20 -11.58 -6.41
N GLU A 105 10.72 -12.49 -7.23
CA GLU A 105 12.10 -12.97 -7.13
C GLU A 105 13.11 -11.83 -7.32
N SER A 106 12.88 -10.94 -8.28
CA SER A 106 13.75 -9.78 -8.51
C SER A 106 13.79 -8.82 -7.31
N ILE A 107 12.65 -8.61 -6.65
CA ILE A 107 12.52 -7.78 -5.44
C ILE A 107 13.31 -8.44 -4.30
N GLU A 108 13.13 -9.75 -4.09
CA GLU A 108 13.80 -10.50 -3.02
C GLU A 108 15.31 -10.59 -3.26
N ALA A 109 15.77 -10.74 -4.50
CA ALA A 109 17.19 -10.74 -4.86
C ALA A 109 17.83 -9.37 -4.58
N ALA A 110 17.19 -8.28 -5.02
CA ALA A 110 17.66 -6.92 -4.75
C ALA A 110 17.67 -6.60 -3.24
N ALA A 111 16.67 -7.08 -2.50
CA ALA A 111 16.60 -6.93 -1.05
C ALA A 111 17.71 -7.72 -0.34
N THR A 112 17.99 -8.94 -0.80
CA THR A 112 19.07 -9.78 -0.27
C THR A 112 20.43 -9.10 -0.42
N GLN A 113 20.71 -8.56 -1.61
CA GLN A 113 21.96 -7.84 -1.88
C GLN A 113 22.10 -6.60 -0.99
N LYS A 114 21.05 -5.77 -0.89
CA LYS A 114 21.05 -4.61 0.02
C LYS A 114 21.25 -5.01 1.48
N ARG A 115 20.67 -6.14 1.90
CA ARG A 115 20.81 -6.65 3.28
C ARG A 115 22.24 -7.10 3.56
N LYS A 116 22.92 -7.71 2.58
CA LYS A 116 24.34 -8.08 2.67
C LYS A 116 25.23 -6.84 2.82
N GLU A 117 25.07 -5.85 1.94
CA GLU A 117 25.78 -4.56 2.02
C GLU A 117 25.56 -3.89 3.38
N LYS A 118 24.33 -3.96 3.90
CA LYS A 118 24.01 -3.38 5.20
C LYS A 118 24.67 -4.10 6.37
N LYS A 119 24.83 -5.41 6.28
CA LYS A 119 25.55 -6.23 7.26
C LYS A 119 27.03 -5.84 7.31
N GLU A 120 27.66 -5.66 6.14
CA GLU A 120 29.04 -5.19 6.03
C GLU A 120 29.20 -3.77 6.61
N GLU A 121 28.27 -2.85 6.30
CA GLU A 121 28.25 -1.50 6.89
C GLU A 121 28.14 -1.54 8.43
N LEU A 122 27.29 -2.42 8.98
CA LEU A 122 27.13 -2.59 10.42
C LEU A 122 28.42 -3.09 11.07
N GLN A 123 29.05 -4.10 10.50
CA GLN A 123 30.32 -4.65 11.00
C GLN A 123 31.41 -3.59 11.01
N ALA A 124 31.57 -2.84 9.91
CA ALA A 124 32.54 -1.75 9.83
C ALA A 124 32.29 -0.65 10.87
N LYS A 125 31.02 -0.26 11.08
CA LYS A 125 30.67 0.75 12.10
C LYS A 125 30.89 0.25 13.53
N ASN A 126 30.57 -1.01 13.81
CA ASN A 126 30.85 -1.64 15.11
C ASN A 126 32.35 -1.71 15.38
N ALA A 127 33.17 -2.10 14.41
CA ALA A 127 34.63 -2.12 14.53
C ALA A 127 35.18 -0.71 14.83
N ARG A 128 34.76 0.29 14.04
CA ARG A 128 35.14 1.69 14.26
C ARG A 128 34.75 2.21 15.64
N TYR A 129 33.59 1.81 16.16
CA TYR A 129 33.20 2.16 17.53
C TYR A 129 34.17 1.59 18.56
N GLN A 130 34.55 0.32 18.41
CA GLN A 130 35.51 -0.32 19.32
C GLN A 130 36.90 0.34 19.24
N GLU A 131 37.36 0.69 18.04
CA GLU A 131 38.62 1.42 17.84
C GLU A 131 38.61 2.80 18.51
N LEU A 132 37.53 3.57 18.30
CA LEU A 132 37.37 4.89 18.92
C LEU A 132 37.29 4.78 20.45
N LYS A 133 36.61 3.77 20.97
CA LYS A 133 36.51 3.51 22.41
C LYS A 133 37.86 3.13 23.00
N ALA A 134 38.56 2.17 22.39
CA ALA A 134 39.89 1.75 22.83
C ALA A 134 40.90 2.91 22.76
N SER A 135 40.83 3.75 21.73
CA SER A 135 41.68 4.95 21.60
C SER A 135 41.38 5.97 22.70
N ALA A 136 40.10 6.20 23.01
CA ALA A 136 39.72 7.08 24.11
C ALA A 136 40.14 6.55 25.48
N ASP A 137 40.08 5.23 25.70
CA ASP A 137 40.46 4.59 26.95
C ASP A 137 41.98 4.68 27.22
N ARG A 138 42.80 4.73 26.16
CA ARG A 138 44.27 4.92 26.23
C ARG A 138 44.71 6.38 26.43
N LEU A 139 43.79 7.34 26.29
CA LEU A 139 44.11 8.76 26.37
C LEU A 139 43.67 9.35 27.71
N ASP A 140 44.43 10.31 28.20
CA ASP A 140 44.06 11.10 29.37
C ASP A 140 43.13 12.26 29.02
N HIS A 141 42.38 12.71 30.01
CA HIS A 141 41.49 13.85 29.85
C HIS A 141 42.27 15.16 29.98
N SER A 142 42.27 15.99 28.94
CA SER A 142 42.84 17.33 29.02
C SER A 142 41.81 18.34 29.55
N CYS A 143 42.24 19.15 30.50
CA CYS A 143 41.44 20.19 31.15
C CYS A 143 42.34 21.36 31.53
N PHE A 144 41.78 22.57 31.60
CA PHE A 144 42.48 23.74 32.09
C PHE A 144 41.74 24.38 33.27
N ILE A 145 42.47 25.09 34.12
CA ILE A 145 41.91 25.85 35.24
C ILE A 145 41.69 27.29 34.76
N THR A 146 40.48 27.79 34.93
CA THR A 146 40.12 29.18 34.63
C THR A 146 40.67 30.13 35.69
N ARG A 147 40.68 31.44 35.41
CA ARG A 147 41.10 32.48 36.38
C ARG A 147 40.30 32.45 37.69
N GLU A 148 39.09 31.90 37.67
CA GLU A 148 38.21 31.73 38.84
C GLU A 148 38.46 30.42 39.62
N GLY A 149 39.52 29.67 39.28
CA GLY A 149 39.83 28.38 39.89
C GLY A 149 38.93 27.22 39.41
N ARG A 150 38.03 27.44 38.45
CA ARG A 150 37.15 26.38 37.92
C ARG A 150 37.89 25.52 36.90
N ARG A 151 37.78 24.19 37.02
CA ARG A 151 38.30 23.22 36.06
C ARG A 151 37.33 23.11 34.87
N VAL A 152 37.80 23.41 33.66
CA VAL A 152 37.02 23.34 32.42
C VAL A 152 37.67 22.32 31.49
N GLY A 153 36.83 21.51 30.82
CA GLY A 153 37.29 20.53 29.84
C GLY A 153 37.87 21.21 28.61
N ASP A 154 39.01 20.73 28.12
CA ASP A 154 39.63 21.27 26.92
C ASP A 154 38.79 20.91 25.68
N PRO A 155 38.34 21.89 24.87
CA PRO A 155 37.63 21.65 23.63
C PRO A 155 38.41 20.76 22.63
N ARG A 156 39.75 20.73 22.74
CA ARG A 156 40.65 19.91 21.91
C ARG A 156 40.99 18.56 22.54
N CYS A 157 40.35 18.18 23.64
CA CYS A 157 40.59 16.90 24.28
C CYS A 157 40.28 15.73 23.33
N LEU A 158 41.32 15.01 22.93
CA LEU A 158 41.21 13.88 22.01
C LEU A 158 40.35 12.75 22.58
N LYS A 159 40.46 12.46 23.89
CA LYS A 159 39.58 11.51 24.59
C LYS A 159 38.10 11.86 24.42
N CYS A 160 37.74 13.12 24.69
CA CYS A 160 36.37 13.60 24.55
C CYS A 160 35.92 13.62 23.09
N SER A 161 36.81 13.97 22.16
CA SER A 161 36.55 13.91 20.72
C SER A 161 36.23 12.49 20.26
N HIS A 162 37.07 11.50 20.58
CA HIS A 162 36.83 10.09 20.24
C HIS A 162 35.54 9.56 20.87
N ALA A 163 35.27 9.86 22.15
CA ALA A 163 34.03 9.47 22.81
C ALA A 163 32.78 10.13 22.19
N LYS A 164 32.89 11.38 21.72
CA LYS A 164 31.81 12.06 20.99
C LYS A 164 31.59 11.44 19.62
N GLN A 165 32.66 11.15 18.89
CA GLN A 165 32.59 10.46 17.59
C GLN A 165 31.94 9.08 17.74
N ALA A 166 32.37 8.27 18.71
CA ALA A 166 31.79 6.96 18.99
C ALA A 166 30.29 7.05 19.28
N ARG A 167 29.86 8.01 20.13
CA ARG A 167 28.44 8.24 20.45
C ARG A 167 27.61 8.78 19.27
N SER A 168 28.26 9.41 18.28
CA SER A 168 27.59 9.93 17.09
C SER A 168 27.39 8.87 16.00
N LEU A 169 28.09 7.73 16.07
CA LEU A 169 27.93 6.65 15.11
C LEU A 169 26.50 6.10 15.13
N LYS A 170 25.87 6.12 13.96
CA LYS A 170 24.53 5.59 13.73
C LYS A 170 24.50 4.81 12.44
N ILE A 171 23.57 3.87 12.35
CA ILE A 171 23.27 3.12 11.13
C ILE A 171 21.78 3.19 10.83
N ALA A 172 21.41 3.44 9.58
CA ALA A 172 20.01 3.40 9.16
C ALA A 172 19.47 1.96 9.25
N ILE A 173 18.19 1.81 9.58
CA ILE A 173 17.52 0.51 9.54
C ILE A 173 17.36 0.09 8.08
N HIS A 174 17.47 -1.21 7.84
CA HIS A 174 17.05 -1.84 6.59
C HIS A 174 15.82 -2.70 6.87
N GLU A 175 14.69 -2.32 6.29
CA GLU A 175 13.42 -3.06 6.35
C GLU A 175 13.28 -3.95 5.11
N TRP A 176 12.92 -5.23 5.29
CA TRP A 176 12.60 -6.10 4.15
C TRP A 176 11.40 -5.53 3.37
N PRO A 177 11.43 -5.49 2.03
CA PRO A 177 10.41 -4.76 1.27
C PRO A 177 9.06 -5.49 1.21
N LEU A 178 9.02 -6.82 1.28
CA LEU A 178 7.78 -7.60 1.19
C LEU A 178 7.32 -8.11 2.58
N PRO A 179 6.00 -8.27 2.82
CA PRO A 179 5.51 -8.96 4.01
C PRO A 179 6.13 -10.35 4.19
N ASN A 180 6.35 -10.76 5.45
CA ASN A 180 6.86 -12.10 5.76
C ASN A 180 5.83 -13.20 5.45
N GLU A 181 4.54 -12.87 5.55
CA GLU A 181 3.47 -13.79 5.19
C GLU A 181 3.40 -13.96 3.66
N HIS A 182 3.60 -15.18 3.19
CA HIS A 182 3.74 -15.49 1.77
C HIS A 182 2.53 -15.06 0.93
N LEU A 183 1.31 -15.22 1.45
CA LEU A 183 0.10 -14.81 0.72
C LEU A 183 -0.02 -13.29 0.63
N GLN A 184 0.29 -12.57 1.71
CA GLN A 184 0.32 -11.10 1.66
C GLN A 184 1.39 -10.58 0.70
N ALA A 185 2.57 -11.23 0.65
CA ALA A 185 3.60 -10.87 -0.32
C ALA A 185 3.09 -11.00 -1.76
N LYS A 186 2.34 -12.06 -2.09
CA LYS A 186 1.71 -12.22 -3.42
C LYS A 186 0.70 -11.10 -3.71
N VAL A 187 -0.12 -10.74 -2.74
CA VAL A 187 -1.08 -9.62 -2.87
C VAL A 187 -0.34 -8.32 -3.14
N VAL A 188 0.71 -8.02 -2.38
CA VAL A 188 1.53 -6.82 -2.59
C VAL A 188 2.12 -6.80 -4.00
N VAL A 189 2.71 -7.91 -4.46
CA VAL A 189 3.32 -7.97 -5.79
C VAL A 189 2.28 -7.83 -6.90
N PHE A 190 1.10 -8.43 -6.77
CA PHE A 190 -0.03 -8.21 -7.68
C PHE A 190 -0.45 -6.73 -7.74
N GLU A 191 -0.49 -6.04 -6.59
CA GLU A 191 -0.86 -4.62 -6.52
C GLU A 191 0.22 -3.68 -7.08
N LEU A 192 1.49 -4.13 -7.16
CA LEU A 192 2.55 -3.38 -7.86
C LEU A 192 2.39 -3.40 -9.38
N HIS A 193 1.78 -4.47 -9.92
CA HIS A 193 1.61 -4.75 -11.36
C HIS A 193 0.22 -5.29 -11.64
N THR A 194 -0.79 -4.50 -11.28
CA THR A 194 -2.18 -4.90 -11.46
C THR A 194 -2.56 -4.84 -12.94
N PRO A 195 -3.25 -5.86 -13.48
CA PRO A 195 -3.66 -5.84 -14.89
C PRO A 195 -4.51 -4.61 -15.19
N PRO A 196 -4.19 -3.82 -16.24
CA PRO A 196 -4.85 -2.53 -16.47
C PRO A 196 -6.38 -2.64 -16.59
N VAL A 197 -6.88 -3.65 -17.30
CA VAL A 197 -8.33 -3.88 -17.46
C VAL A 197 -9.00 -4.20 -16.12
N PHE A 198 -8.36 -5.01 -15.28
CA PHE A 198 -8.85 -5.27 -13.93
C PHE A 198 -8.85 -4.00 -13.08
N GLN A 199 -7.81 -3.17 -13.18
CA GLN A 199 -7.73 -1.92 -12.42
C GLN A 199 -8.85 -0.94 -12.79
N VAL A 200 -9.14 -0.79 -14.10
CA VAL A 200 -10.24 0.03 -14.60
C VAL A 200 -11.57 -0.52 -14.07
N TRP A 201 -11.82 -1.81 -14.29
CA TRP A 201 -13.03 -2.47 -13.78
C TRP A 201 -13.21 -2.27 -12.28
N ARG A 202 -12.17 -2.57 -11.48
CA ARG A 202 -12.20 -2.46 -10.02
C ARG A 202 -12.49 -1.03 -9.56
N THR A 203 -11.85 -0.05 -10.21
CA THR A 203 -12.05 1.37 -9.87
C THR A 203 -13.48 1.80 -10.22
N THR A 204 -13.94 1.54 -11.44
CA THR A 204 -15.29 1.93 -11.90
C THR A 204 -16.39 1.24 -11.11
N THR A 205 -16.25 -0.06 -10.80
CA THR A 205 -17.21 -0.79 -9.96
C THR A 205 -17.33 -0.15 -8.59
N TYR A 206 -16.20 0.19 -7.97
CA TYR A 206 -16.20 0.81 -6.67
C TYR A 206 -16.76 2.24 -6.67
N GLU A 207 -16.50 3.02 -7.72
CA GLU A 207 -17.07 4.36 -7.90
C GLU A 207 -18.58 4.31 -8.09
N LEU A 208 -19.06 3.37 -8.92
CA LEU A 208 -20.49 3.14 -9.10
C LEU A 208 -21.16 2.80 -7.76
N LEU A 209 -20.58 1.87 -7.00
CA LEU A 209 -21.17 1.45 -5.72
C LEU A 209 -21.09 2.54 -4.65
N ARG A 210 -19.92 3.17 -4.49
CA ARG A 210 -19.66 4.09 -3.37
C ARG A 210 -20.06 5.53 -3.65
N ASP A 211 -19.76 6.05 -4.83
CA ASP A 211 -19.93 7.47 -5.10
C ASP A 211 -21.29 7.77 -5.74
N ILE A 212 -21.90 6.77 -6.41
CA ILE A 212 -23.17 6.93 -7.13
C ILE A 212 -24.32 6.25 -6.37
N CYS A 213 -24.16 5.00 -5.96
CA CYS A 213 -25.25 4.22 -5.35
C CYS A 213 -25.36 4.33 -3.82
N THR A 214 -24.37 4.91 -3.12
CA THR A 214 -24.41 5.06 -1.66
C THR A 214 -24.83 6.48 -1.26
N PRO A 215 -25.81 6.65 -0.35
CA PRO A 215 -26.19 7.96 0.13
C PRO A 215 -25.03 8.70 0.84
N PRO A 216 -24.93 10.04 0.71
CA PRO A 216 -23.82 10.83 1.23
C PRO A 216 -23.67 10.83 2.77
N HIS A 217 -24.63 10.27 3.50
CA HIS A 217 -24.68 10.27 4.96
C HIS A 217 -24.13 9.01 5.62
N VAL A 218 -23.57 8.05 4.88
CA VAL A 218 -22.91 6.88 5.48
C VAL A 218 -21.50 7.29 5.92
N PRO A 219 -21.21 7.41 7.23
CA PRO A 219 -19.89 7.82 7.69
C PRO A 219 -18.84 6.79 7.30
N VAL A 220 -17.90 7.21 6.45
CA VAL A 220 -16.73 6.40 6.11
C VAL A 220 -15.83 6.31 7.34
N ARG A 221 -15.59 5.09 7.84
CA ARG A 221 -14.59 4.86 8.89
C ARG A 221 -13.24 5.35 8.38
N LYS A 222 -12.75 6.45 8.96
CA LYS A 222 -11.40 6.97 8.68
C LYS A 222 -10.39 5.98 9.24
N SER A 223 -9.86 5.12 8.37
CA SER A 223 -8.71 4.28 8.66
C SER A 223 -7.48 5.18 8.79
N ILE A 224 -6.69 5.01 9.85
CA ILE A 224 -5.40 5.67 9.98
C ILE A 224 -4.46 5.04 8.94
N VAL A 225 -4.09 5.83 7.95
CA VAL A 225 -3.14 5.42 6.91
C VAL A 225 -1.78 6.04 7.23
N HIS A 226 -0.77 5.19 7.40
CA HIS A 226 0.60 5.65 7.64
C HIS A 226 1.45 5.64 6.38
N VAL A 227 1.29 4.62 5.52
CA VAL A 227 2.10 4.48 4.30
C VAL A 227 1.23 3.89 3.18
N ARG A 228 1.10 4.59 2.06
CA ARG A 228 0.55 4.02 0.82
C ARG A 228 1.62 3.20 0.11
N LEU A 229 1.23 2.13 -0.59
CA LEU A 229 2.18 1.32 -1.36
C LEU A 229 2.98 2.18 -2.36
N SER A 230 2.32 3.12 -3.03
CA SER A 230 2.95 4.10 -3.95
C SER A 230 4.00 5.00 -3.30
N GLN A 231 3.99 5.14 -1.98
CA GLN A 231 4.90 6.00 -1.22
C GLN A 231 5.94 5.21 -0.42
N TYR A 232 5.92 3.88 -0.51
CA TYR A 232 6.83 3.02 0.22
C TYR A 232 8.16 2.88 -0.53
N SER A 233 9.24 3.39 0.07
CA SER A 233 10.60 3.43 -0.50
C SER A 233 11.13 2.06 -0.90
N GLY A 234 10.78 1.00 -0.15
CA GLY A 234 11.22 -0.37 -0.42
C GLY A 234 10.71 -0.94 -1.74
N LEU A 235 9.54 -0.47 -2.22
CA LEU A 235 8.88 -1.03 -3.41
C LEU A 235 8.60 -0.02 -4.52
N ARG A 236 8.73 1.30 -4.28
CA ARG A 236 8.37 2.35 -5.24
C ARG A 236 9.00 2.19 -6.63
N ASN A 237 10.22 1.65 -6.70
CA ASN A 237 10.95 1.48 -7.96
C ASN A 237 10.39 0.33 -8.81
N HIS A 238 9.55 -0.53 -8.22
CA HIS A 238 8.89 -1.65 -8.88
C HIS A 238 7.43 -1.34 -9.19
N ILE A 239 7.00 -0.08 -9.08
CA ILE A 239 5.62 0.31 -9.39
C ILE A 239 5.55 0.76 -10.84
N THR A 240 4.62 0.17 -11.58
CA THR A 240 4.26 0.66 -12.91
C THR A 240 3.23 1.78 -12.81
N SER A 241 3.33 2.79 -13.68
CA SER A 241 2.41 3.95 -13.69
C SER A 241 0.94 3.55 -13.85
N SER A 242 0.65 2.40 -14.48
CA SER A 242 -0.69 1.84 -14.65
C SER A 242 -1.26 1.17 -13.40
N SER A 243 -0.44 0.88 -12.38
CA SER A 243 -0.83 0.13 -11.19
C SER A 243 -1.31 1.02 -10.03
N ILE A 244 -1.20 2.34 -10.17
CA ILE A 244 -1.64 3.29 -9.15
C ILE A 244 -3.02 3.85 -9.56
N GLY A 245 -4.08 3.10 -9.24
CA GLY A 245 -5.44 3.62 -9.34
C GLY A 245 -5.97 4.13 -8.00
N ARG A 246 -7.25 4.54 -7.99
CA ARG A 246 -7.96 5.01 -6.80
C ARG A 246 -7.98 3.98 -5.67
N ILE A 247 -7.92 2.70 -6.01
CA ILE A 247 -7.89 1.57 -5.09
C ILE A 247 -6.51 0.92 -5.21
N SER A 248 -5.80 0.88 -4.08
CA SER A 248 -4.47 0.28 -3.95
C SER A 248 -4.26 -0.13 -2.48
N LEU A 249 -3.08 -0.64 -2.15
CA LEU A 249 -2.75 -0.99 -0.76
C LEU A 249 -2.26 0.21 0.04
N ALA A 250 -2.68 0.24 1.30
CA ALA A 250 -2.10 1.12 2.31
C ALA A 250 -1.89 0.36 3.62
N SER A 251 -0.86 0.75 4.36
CA SER A 251 -0.53 0.20 5.67
C SER A 251 -1.09 1.07 6.78
N THR A 252 -1.73 0.40 7.75
CA THR A 252 -2.12 1.00 9.03
C THR A 252 -0.95 1.11 10.00
N GLU A 253 0.18 0.44 9.72
CA GLU A 253 1.42 0.50 10.49
C GLU A 253 2.46 1.40 9.81
N LYS A 254 3.34 2.01 10.61
CA LYS A 254 4.44 2.85 10.10
C LYS A 254 5.59 1.96 9.60
N SER A 255 6.19 2.33 8.49
CA SER A 255 7.48 1.75 8.08
C SER A 255 8.57 2.09 9.10
N PHE A 256 9.48 1.16 9.34
CA PHE A 256 10.65 1.39 10.18
C PHE A 256 11.59 2.46 9.59
N GLU A 257 11.53 2.71 8.28
CA GLU A 257 12.34 3.75 7.61
C GLU A 257 11.82 5.18 7.85
N LYS A 258 10.50 5.35 8.07
CA LYS A 258 9.85 6.66 8.26
C LYS A 258 9.53 7.00 9.71
N SER A 259 9.44 6.00 10.58
CA SER A 259 9.26 6.22 12.03
C SER A 259 10.53 6.87 12.62
N HIS A 260 10.45 7.42 13.85
CA HIS A 260 11.50 8.25 14.49
C HIS A 260 12.90 7.58 14.64
N TYR A 261 13.11 6.38 14.11
CA TYR A 261 14.35 5.61 14.07
C TYR A 261 15.30 6.01 12.93
N LYS A 262 15.56 7.32 12.72
CA LYS A 262 16.51 7.83 11.70
C LYS A 262 17.98 7.33 11.86
N GLY A 263 18.24 6.43 12.80
CA GLY A 263 19.44 5.62 12.86
C GLY A 263 19.56 4.92 14.21
N VAL A 264 19.84 3.62 14.19
CA VAL A 264 20.18 2.83 15.38
C VAL A 264 21.57 3.25 15.85
N LYS A 265 21.74 3.44 17.16
CA LYS A 265 23.05 3.77 17.75
C LYS A 265 23.98 2.58 17.65
N ILE A 266 25.26 2.86 17.43
CA ILE A 266 26.33 1.85 17.42
C ILE A 266 26.98 1.80 18.82
N PRO A 267 27.38 0.62 19.32
CA PRO A 267 27.34 -0.69 18.66
C PRO A 267 25.94 -1.29 18.64
N SER A 268 25.63 -2.08 17.61
CA SER A 268 24.33 -2.73 17.47
C SER A 268 24.43 -4.14 16.89
N SER A 269 23.40 -4.96 17.13
CA SER A 269 23.28 -6.30 16.56
C SER A 269 22.58 -6.29 15.21
N GLU A 270 22.81 -7.32 14.39
CA GLU A 270 22.14 -7.49 13.09
C GLU A 270 20.61 -7.45 13.23
N ALA A 271 20.04 -8.12 14.23
CA ALA A 271 18.59 -8.20 14.44
C ALA A 271 17.93 -6.83 14.74
N SER A 272 18.69 -5.85 15.23
CA SER A 272 18.17 -4.49 15.50
C SER A 272 18.19 -3.57 14.29
N VAL A 273 18.98 -3.91 13.27
CA VAL A 273 19.22 -3.07 12.08
C VAL A 273 18.54 -3.68 10.85
N LEU A 274 18.54 -5.01 10.73
CA LEU A 274 17.99 -5.76 9.62
C LEU A 274 16.61 -6.30 10.03
N LEU A 275 15.58 -5.49 9.82
CA LEU A 275 14.21 -5.81 10.22
C LEU A 275 13.43 -6.45 9.08
N ASN A 276 12.49 -7.33 9.43
CA ASN A 276 11.46 -7.77 8.50
C ASN A 276 10.44 -6.64 8.26
N ASN A 277 9.65 -6.78 7.20
CA ASN A 277 8.61 -5.81 6.88
C ASN A 277 7.61 -5.68 8.04
N GLY A 278 7.45 -4.47 8.55
CA GLY A 278 6.50 -4.17 9.63
C GLY A 278 5.14 -3.68 9.12
N LEU A 279 4.97 -3.53 7.80
CA LEU A 279 3.76 -2.97 7.22
C LEU A 279 2.63 -4.00 7.20
N ARG A 280 1.41 -3.53 7.44
CA ARG A 280 0.18 -4.33 7.36
C ARG A 280 -0.69 -3.76 6.27
N PHE A 281 -0.46 -4.21 5.05
CA PHE A 281 -1.16 -3.72 3.87
C PHE A 281 -2.61 -4.20 3.86
N ARG A 282 -3.53 -3.27 3.58
CA ARG A 282 -4.95 -3.52 3.32
C ARG A 282 -5.41 -2.71 2.12
N LEU A 283 -6.51 -3.13 1.51
CA LEU A 283 -7.11 -2.35 0.43
C LEU A 283 -7.55 -0.99 0.97
N HIS A 284 -7.19 0.04 0.25
CA HIS A 284 -7.47 1.41 0.62
C HIS A 284 -7.85 2.20 -0.64
N ALA A 285 -9.04 2.79 -0.60
CA ALA A 285 -9.48 3.69 -1.63
C ALA A 285 -9.19 5.14 -1.25
N THR A 286 -8.54 5.89 -2.14
CA THR A 286 -8.45 7.35 -1.98
C THR A 286 -9.83 7.98 -2.19
N MET A 287 -10.14 9.00 -1.39
CA MET A 287 -11.31 9.83 -1.63
C MET A 287 -11.12 10.57 -2.95
N ALA A 288 -12.19 10.70 -3.74
CA ALA A 288 -12.18 11.63 -4.85
C ALA A 288 -11.92 13.02 -4.26
N SER A 289 -11.04 13.79 -4.89
CA SER A 289 -10.95 15.22 -4.58
C SER A 289 -12.33 15.80 -4.87
N SER A 290 -13.07 16.17 -3.83
CA SER A 290 -14.15 17.11 -3.99
C SER A 290 -13.51 18.38 -4.53
N SER A 291 -13.71 18.67 -5.81
CA SER A 291 -13.50 20.01 -6.33
C SER A 291 -14.47 20.90 -5.56
N SER A 292 -13.98 21.47 -4.46
CA SER A 292 -14.58 22.62 -3.81
C SER A 292 -14.48 23.77 -4.81
N THR A 293 -15.45 23.86 -5.70
CA THR A 293 -15.87 25.15 -6.23
C THR A 293 -16.67 25.82 -5.11
N ASP A 294 -15.94 26.35 -4.12
CA ASP A 294 -16.47 27.42 -3.29
C ASP A 294 -16.45 28.69 -4.15
N GLY A 295 -17.63 29.35 -4.20
CA GLY A 295 -17.91 30.49 -5.05
C GLY A 295 -17.41 31.82 -4.53
#